data_AF-A0A1G5IMP0-F1
#
_entry.id   AF-A0A1G5IMP0-F1
#
_cell.length_a   1.000
_cell.length_b   1.000
_cell.length_c   1.000
_cell.angle_alpha   90.00
_cell.angle_beta   90.00
_cell.angle_gamma   90.00
#
_symmetry.space_group_name_H-M   'P 1'
#
loop_
_entity.id
_entity.type
_entity.pdbx_description
1 polymer ?
#
loop_
_entity_poly.entity_id
_entity_poly.type
_entity_poly.pdbx_seq_one_letter_code
_entity_poly.pdbx_strand_id
1 'polypeptide(L)'
;MNRAVKIRIYPNKEQRVQIEQTIGCSRFIYNQMLADKISYYQKEKKMLRNTPAGYKKEYPWLKEVDSLALANAQLHLESAFRKFFREPACGFPR
;
A
#
# COMPACT_ATOMS: atom_id res chain seq x y z
N MET A 1 10.85 -20.82 -23.63
CA MET A 1 11.54 -19.63 -24.18
C MET A 1 10.82 -18.41 -23.66
N ASN A 2 11.40 -17.66 -22.70
CA ASN A 2 10.74 -16.49 -22.13
C ASN A 2 10.98 -15.28 -23.03
N ARG A 3 9.91 -14.64 -23.50
CA ARG A 3 9.97 -13.40 -24.29
C ARG A 3 9.54 -12.23 -23.40
N ALA A 4 10.33 -11.16 -23.41
CA ALA A 4 10.00 -9.90 -22.75
C ALA A 4 9.88 -8.80 -23.82
N VAL A 5 8.87 -7.95 -23.70
CA VAL A 5 8.64 -6.82 -24.61
C VAL A 5 8.63 -5.53 -23.79
N LYS A 6 9.38 -4.53 -24.25
CA LYS A 6 9.40 -3.19 -23.67
C LYS A 6 8.54 -2.26 -24.53
N ILE A 7 7.50 -1.68 -23.93
CA ILE A 7 6.56 -0.79 -24.62
C ILE A 7 6.47 0.52 -23.85
N ARG A 8 6.43 1.66 -24.56
CA ARG A 8 6.09 2.96 -23.99
C ARG A 8 4.60 3.20 -24.19
N ILE A 9 3.91 3.55 -23.10
CA ILE A 9 2.49 3.94 -23.12
C ILE A 9 2.37 5.45 -23.30
N TYR A 10 1.29 5.90 -23.94
CA TYR A 10 0.92 7.31 -24.11
C TYR A 10 -0.51 7.50 -23.61
N PRO A 11 -0.71 7.72 -22.29
CA PRO A 11 -2.05 7.77 -21.73
C PRO A 11 -2.80 9.04 -22.16
N ASN A 12 -4.09 8.89 -22.45
CA ASN A 12 -4.98 10.03 -22.69
C ASN A 12 -5.28 10.78 -21.36
N LYS A 13 -6.01 11.90 -21.44
CA LYS A 13 -6.30 12.74 -20.26
C LYS A 13 -6.97 11.97 -19.12
N GLU A 14 -7.95 11.14 -19.43
CA GLU A 14 -8.70 10.35 -18.43
C GLU A 14 -7.81 9.29 -17.77
N GLN A 15 -7.02 8.58 -18.57
CA GLN A 15 -6.07 7.58 -18.08
C GLN A 15 -5.02 8.20 -17.16
N ARG A 16 -4.51 9.39 -17.49
CA ARG A 16 -3.57 10.12 -16.62
C ARG A 16 -4.18 10.41 -15.25
N VAL A 17 -5.42 10.91 -15.23
CA VAL A 17 -6.14 11.18 -13.99
C VAL A 17 -6.31 9.89 -13.17
N GLN A 18 -6.74 8.80 -13.80
CA GLN A 18 -6.90 7.50 -13.11
C GLN A 18 -5.58 6.97 -12.55
N ILE A 19 -4.47 7.09 -13.29
CA ILE A 19 -3.14 6.68 -12.83
C ILE A 19 -2.72 7.53 -11.62
N GLU A 20 -2.86 8.85 -11.69
CA GLU A 20 -2.53 9.77 -10.61
C GLU A 20 -3.37 9.50 -9.36
N GLN A 21 -4.69 9.30 -9.51
CA GLN A 21 -5.58 8.91 -8.42
C GLN A 21 -5.17 7.57 -7.81
N THR A 22 -4.87 6.56 -8.62
CA THR A 22 -4.49 5.23 -8.15
C THR A 22 -3.18 5.27 -7.36
N ILE A 23 -2.18 6.00 -7.84
CA ILE A 23 -0.90 6.21 -7.15
C ILE A 23 -1.14 6.97 -5.84
N GLY A 24 -1.93 8.04 -5.87
CA GLY A 24 -2.26 8.86 -4.70
C GLY A 24 -2.97 8.07 -3.61
N CYS A 25 -4.00 7.29 -3.98
CA CYS A 25 -4.73 6.43 -3.06
C CYS A 25 -3.85 5.32 -2.47
N SER A 26 -2.98 4.72 -3.30
CA SER A 26 -2.03 3.69 -2.84
C SER A 26 -1.01 4.25 -1.85
N ARG A 27 -0.51 5.46 -2.09
CA ARG A 27 0.39 6.16 -1.16
C ARG A 27 -0.32 6.52 0.14
N PHE A 28 -1.53 7.04 0.05
CA PHE A 28 -2.33 7.40 1.22
C PHE A 28 -2.58 6.19 2.11
N ILE A 29 -3.08 5.08 1.54
CA ILE A 29 -3.41 3.89 2.33
C ILE A 29 -2.16 3.28 2.96
N TYR A 30 -1.03 3.27 2.25
CA TYR A 30 0.25 2.82 2.81
C TYR A 30 0.62 3.63 4.05
N ASN A 31 0.60 4.96 3.94
CA ASN A 31 0.96 5.86 5.04
C ASN A 31 0.01 5.72 6.23
N GLN A 32 -1.30 5.66 5.98
CA GLN A 32 -2.29 5.52 7.04
C GLN A 32 -2.11 4.19 7.79
N MET A 33 -1.97 3.09 7.05
CA MET A 33 -1.75 1.78 7.64
C MET A 33 -0.41 1.69 8.37
N LEU A 34 0.63 2.37 7.89
CA LEU A 34 1.94 2.46 8.55
C LEU A 34 1.81 3.20 9.89
N ALA A 35 1.12 4.35 9.91
CA ALA A 35 0.89 5.12 11.13
C ALA A 35 0.13 4.32 12.19
N ASP A 36 -0.90 3.58 11.77
CA ASP A 36 -1.67 2.71 12.67
C ASP A 36 -0.83 1.56 13.21
N LYS A 37 -0.02 0.92 12.36
CA LYS A 37 0.90 -0.15 12.79
C LYS A 37 1.97 0.37 13.74
N ILE A 38 2.53 1.57 13.51
CA ILE A 38 3.48 2.23 14.43
C ILE A 38 2.82 2.43 15.79
N SER A 39 1.65 3.05 15.79
CA SER A 39 0.91 3.38 17.02
C SER A 39 0.55 2.12 17.81
N TYR A 40 0.11 1.06 17.12
CA TYR A 40 -0.18 -0.23 17.73
C TYR A 40 1.08 -0.92 18.26
N TYR A 41 2.17 -0.92 17.49
CA TYR A 41 3.44 -1.51 17.93
C TYR A 41 4.02 -0.80 19.15
N GLN A 42 3.92 0.52 19.25
CA GLN A 42 4.37 1.26 20.42
C GLN A 42 3.65 0.84 21.70
N LYS A 43 2.34 0.55 21.62
CA LYS A 43 1.49 0.13 22.75
C LYS A 43 1.64 -1.35 23.08
N GLU A 44 1.49 -2.22 22.09
CA GLU A 44 1.33 -3.66 22.29
C GLU A 44 2.59 -4.48 21.98
N LYS A 45 3.63 -3.85 21.39
CA LYS A 45 4.85 -4.50 20.85
C LYS A 45 4.56 -5.64 19.86
N LYS A 46 3.37 -5.61 19.24
CA LYS A 46 2.88 -6.59 18.27
C LYS A 46 2.57 -5.94 16.93
N MET A 47 2.42 -6.76 15.89
CA MET A 47 2.01 -6.31 14.57
C MET A 47 0.49 -6.19 14.47
N LEU A 48 -0.01 -5.03 14.08
CA LEU A 48 -1.43 -4.86 13.73
C LEU A 48 -1.73 -5.54 12.39
N ARG A 49 -2.80 -6.35 12.33
CA ARG A 49 -3.34 -6.95 11.10
C ARG A 49 -4.57 -6.16 10.64
N ASN A 50 -4.36 -5.20 9.76
CA ASN A 50 -5.37 -4.34 9.16
C ASN A 50 -5.43 -4.55 7.64
N THR A 51 -6.61 -4.32 7.05
CA THR A 51 -6.85 -4.40 5.61
C THR A 51 -7.41 -3.07 5.08
N PRO A 52 -7.22 -2.76 3.78
CA PRO A 52 -7.78 -1.54 3.18
C PRO A 52 -9.30 -1.40 3.31
N ALA A 53 -10.04 -2.49 3.52
CA ALA A 53 -11.50 -2.49 3.60
C ALA A 53 -12.06 -1.64 4.76
N GLY A 54 -11.35 -1.58 5.90
CA GLY A 54 -11.75 -0.74 7.03
C GLY A 54 -11.74 0.75 6.67
N TYR A 55 -10.67 1.19 6.00
CA TYR A 55 -10.47 2.58 5.59
C TYR A 55 -11.45 3.04 4.52
N LYS A 56 -11.97 2.13 3.68
CA LYS A 56 -12.98 2.48 2.66
C LYS A 56 -14.31 2.97 3.25
N LYS A 57 -14.56 2.76 4.55
CA LYS A 57 -15.72 3.32 5.25
C LYS A 57 -15.52 4.79 5.59
N GLU A 58 -14.32 5.14 6.05
CA GLU A 58 -13.94 6.50 6.45
C GLU A 58 -13.56 7.37 5.23
N TYR A 59 -12.99 6.73 4.21
CA TYR A 59 -12.50 7.37 2.97
C TYR A 59 -13.19 6.73 1.75
N PRO A 60 -14.43 7.13 1.41
CA PRO A 60 -15.18 6.51 0.31
C PRO A 60 -14.50 6.61 -1.06
N TRP A 61 -13.72 7.66 -1.30
CA TRP A 61 -12.95 7.87 -2.54
C TRP A 61 -11.90 6.77 -2.81
N LEU A 62 -11.50 5.99 -1.80
CA LEU A 62 -10.69 4.78 -2.00
C LEU A 62 -11.41 3.68 -2.79
N LYS A 63 -12.72 3.81 -3.02
CA LYS A 63 -13.51 2.90 -3.86
C LYS A 63 -13.44 3.27 -5.35
N GLU A 64 -12.94 4.47 -5.68
CA GLU A 64 -12.87 4.96 -7.06
C GLU A 64 -11.66 4.40 -7.83
N VAL A 65 -10.68 3.84 -7.12
CA VAL A 65 -9.47 3.25 -7.70
C VAL A 65 -9.48 1.74 -7.66
N ASP A 66 -8.59 1.14 -8.46
CA ASP A 66 -8.42 -0.31 -8.49
C ASP A 66 -8.13 -0.89 -7.09
N SER A 67 -8.95 -1.86 -6.70
CA SER A 67 -8.87 -2.51 -5.40
C SER A 67 -7.58 -3.31 -5.21
N LEU A 68 -7.00 -3.84 -6.29
CA LEU A 68 -5.79 -4.62 -6.26
C LEU A 68 -4.57 -3.74 -5.99
N ALA A 69 -4.53 -2.50 -6.50
CA ALA A 69 -3.50 -1.52 -6.15
C ALA A 69 -3.44 -1.27 -4.63
N LEU A 70 -4.60 -1.07 -3.99
CA LEU A 70 -4.67 -0.87 -2.53
C LEU A 70 -4.27 -2.13 -1.74
N ALA A 71 -4.68 -3.31 -2.22
CA ALA A 71 -4.29 -4.58 -1.61
C ALA A 71 -2.77 -4.81 -1.71
N ASN A 72 -2.15 -4.47 -2.84
CA ASN A 72 -0.71 -4.55 -3.00
C ASN A 72 0.01 -3.58 -2.04
N ALA A 73 -0.48 -2.35 -1.86
CA ALA A 73 0.10 -1.43 -0.87
C ALA A 73 0.14 -2.04 0.55
N GLN A 74 -0.93 -2.72 0.97
CA GLN A 74 -0.94 -3.49 2.22
C GLN A 74 0.10 -4.62 2.20
N LEU A 75 0.13 -5.45 1.16
CA LEU A 75 1.05 -6.61 1.09
C LEU A 75 2.52 -6.19 1.15
N HIS A 76 2.88 -5.08 0.50
CA HIS A 76 4.21 -4.50 0.56
C HIS A 76 4.55 -4.07 1.99
N LEU A 77 3.63 -3.37 2.67
CA LEU A 77 3.81 -2.96 4.07
C LEU A 77 3.90 -4.17 5.02
N GLU A 78 3.08 -5.21 4.82
CA GLU A 78 3.16 -6.44 5.61
C GLU A 78 4.51 -7.14 5.43
N SER A 79 5.01 -7.23 4.21
CA SER A 79 6.32 -7.80 3.92
C SER A 79 7.43 -7.05 4.66
N ALA A 80 7.39 -5.70 4.65
CA ALA A 80 8.35 -4.87 5.38
C ALA A 80 8.30 -5.11 6.90
N PHE A 81 7.10 -5.15 7.49
CA PHE A 81 6.95 -5.45 8.92
C PHE A 81 7.40 -6.87 9.28
N ARG A 82 7.08 -7.88 8.46
CA ARG A 82 7.54 -9.25 8.69
C ARG A 82 9.06 -9.35 8.68
N LYS A 83 9.74 -8.63 7.76
CA LYS A 83 11.20 -8.53 7.74
C LYS A 83 11.74 -7.89 9.00
N PHE A 84 11.17 -6.77 9.44
CA PHE A 84 11.54 -6.11 10.70
C PHE A 84 11.49 -7.06 11.92
N PHE A 85 10.45 -7.90 12.03
CA PHE A 85 10.35 -8.86 13.13
C PHE A 85 11.30 -10.07 13.00
N ARG A 86 11.62 -10.49 11.78
CA ARG A 86 12.43 -11.69 11.52
C ARG A 86 13.93 -11.41 11.50
N GLU A 87 14.31 -10.23 11.02
CA GLU A 87 15.70 -9.85 10.74
C GLU A 87 16.06 -8.62 11.59
N PRO A 88 16.78 -8.79 12.71
CA PRO A 88 17.15 -7.68 13.59
C PRO A 88 17.99 -6.57 12.93
N ALA A 89 18.66 -6.89 11.80
CA ALA A 89 19.40 -5.92 11.00
C ALA A 89 18.48 -5.03 10.13
N CYS A 90 17.23 -5.44 9.90
CA CYS A 90 16.27 -4.67 9.13
C CYS A 90 15.64 -3.61 10.05
N GLY A 91 15.78 -2.34 9.68
CA GLY A 91 15.22 -1.22 10.44
C GLY A 91 13.69 -1.18 10.41
N PHE A 92 13.11 -0.35 11.27
CA PHE A 92 11.65 -0.16 11.30
C PHE A 92 11.13 0.42 9.96
N PRO A 93 10.00 -0.08 9.42
CA PRO A 93 9.43 0.40 8.15
C PRO A 93 9.16 1.91 8.13
N ARG A 94 9.40 2.57 6.98
CA ARG A 94 9.24 4.01 6.76
C ARG A 94 8.42 4.28 5.51
#